data_AF-A0AAJ5R1N3-F1
#
_entry.id   AF-A0AAJ5R1N3-F1
#
_cell.length_a   1.000
_cell.length_b   1.000
_cell.length_c   1.000
_cell.angle_alpha   90.00
_cell.angle_beta   90.00
_cell.angle_gamma   90.00
#
_symmetry.space_group_name_H-M   'P 1'
#
loop_
_entity.id
_entity.type
_entity.pdbx_description
1 polymer ?
#
loop_
_entity_poly.entity_id
_entity_poly.type
_entity_poly.pdbx_seq_one_letter_code
_entity_poly.pdbx_strand_id
1 'polypeptide(L)'
;MTSVAFDTLKFANRLKTAGVPAAHAEAEAEALAEVLEINLQGLAESESKNGKALARLEADMKEGFAQVDQRFEKIDQRFAQVDQRFEQIAKDFAQLDKNMDQRFAQVDQRFVEIKGEMLLLKWMFGALVGGVTALIIKAFF
;
A
#
# COMPACT_ATOMS: atom_id res chain seq x y z
N MET A 1 -2.87 18.10 43.97
CA MET A 1 -1.85 19.11 44.34
C MET A 1 -2.46 19.99 45.43
N THR A 2 -1.79 20.14 46.57
CA THR A 2 -2.19 21.08 47.61
C THR A 2 -2.06 22.50 47.06
N SER A 3 -3.18 23.15 46.73
CA SER A 3 -3.17 24.57 46.38
C SER A 3 -2.75 25.34 47.62
N VAL A 4 -1.53 25.88 47.61
CA VAL A 4 -1.09 26.80 48.64
C VAL A 4 -1.87 28.09 48.41
N ALA A 5 -2.94 28.29 49.19
CA ALA A 5 -3.74 29.51 49.12
C ALA A 5 -2.87 30.71 49.52
N PHE A 6 -2.98 31.80 48.76
CA PHE A 6 -2.30 33.05 49.10
C PHE A 6 -2.91 33.64 50.38
N ASP A 7 -2.11 33.77 51.43
CA ASP A 7 -2.53 34.33 52.71
C ASP A 7 -2.37 35.87 52.68
N THR A 8 -3.41 36.54 52.21
CA THR A 8 -3.48 38.01 52.07
C THR A 8 -3.19 38.73 53.38
N LEU A 9 -3.68 38.20 54.50
CA LEU A 9 -3.50 38.78 55.84
C LEU A 9 -2.05 38.70 56.30
N LYS A 10 -1.41 37.53 56.13
CA LYS A 10 0.01 37.34 56.44
C LYS A 10 0.91 38.20 55.56
N PHE A 11 0.54 38.40 54.30
CA PHE A 11 1.27 39.27 53.37
C PHE A 11 1.15 40.75 53.75
N ALA A 12 -0.06 41.24 54.02
CA ALA A 12 -0.29 42.62 54.48
C ALA A 12 0.46 42.91 55.79
N ASN A 13 0.45 41.97 56.75
CA ASN A 13 1.18 42.12 58.02
C ASN A 13 2.71 42.20 57.83
N ARG A 14 3.26 41.48 56.84
CA ARG A 14 4.68 41.62 56.49
C ARG A 14 5.01 42.99 55.93
N LEU A 15 4.15 43.54 55.06
CA LEU A 15 4.33 44.90 54.52
C LEU A 15 4.27 45.97 55.62
N LYS A 16 3.32 45.85 56.56
CA LYS A 16 3.24 46.74 57.74
C LYS A 16 4.51 46.70 58.58
N THR A 17 5.06 45.50 58.79
CA THR A 17 6.31 45.32 59.54
C THR A 17 7.53 45.90 58.81
N ALA A 18 7.47 45.97 57.48
CA ALA A 18 8.48 46.61 56.64
C ALA A 18 8.36 48.15 56.58
N GLY A 19 7.39 48.75 57.29
CA GLY A 19 7.19 50.20 57.35
C GLY A 19 6.21 50.75 56.32
N VAL A 20 5.52 49.90 55.56
CA VAL A 20 4.44 50.34 54.64
C VAL A 20 3.22 50.77 55.47
N PRO A 21 2.61 51.94 55.21
CA PRO A 21 1.39 52.36 55.91
C PRO A 21 0.28 51.31 55.79
N ALA A 22 -0.49 51.10 56.86
CA ALA A 22 -1.47 50.02 56.93
C ALA A 22 -2.45 49.99 55.73
N ALA A 23 -2.94 51.16 55.30
CA ALA A 23 -3.83 51.27 54.15
C ALA A 23 -3.17 50.84 52.83
N HIS A 24 -1.87 51.14 52.64
CA HIS A 24 -1.14 50.71 51.44
C HIS A 24 -0.81 49.22 51.49
N ALA A 25 -0.43 48.71 52.66
CA ALA A 25 -0.11 47.29 52.85
C ALA A 25 -1.33 46.37 52.61
N GLU A 26 -2.51 46.81 53.00
CA GLU A 26 -3.76 46.09 52.75
C GLU A 26 -4.15 46.15 51.27
N ALA A 27 -4.10 47.34 50.65
CA ALA A 27 -4.42 47.52 49.24
C ALA A 27 -3.46 46.73 48.31
N GLU A 28 -2.16 46.70 48.61
CA GLU A 28 -1.19 45.91 47.84
C GLU A 28 -1.43 44.40 47.99
N ALA A 29 -1.76 43.93 49.19
CA ALA A 29 -2.06 42.53 49.44
C ALA A 29 -3.31 42.07 48.69
N GLU A 30 -4.35 42.91 48.69
CA GLU A 30 -5.61 42.64 48.03
C GLU A 30 -5.45 42.63 46.50
N ALA A 31 -4.78 43.63 45.94
CA ALA A 31 -4.49 43.68 44.50
C ALA A 31 -3.65 42.48 44.02
N LEU A 32 -2.66 42.04 44.81
CA LEU A 32 -1.87 40.86 44.49
C LEU A 32 -2.68 39.56 44.62
N ALA A 33 -3.58 39.47 45.60
CA ALA A 33 -4.46 38.32 45.76
C ALA A 33 -5.41 38.18 44.56
N GLU A 34 -6.00 39.28 44.09
CA GLU A 34 -6.88 39.27 42.90
C GLU A 34 -6.15 38.81 41.64
N VAL A 35 -4.94 39.34 41.38
CA VAL A 35 -4.15 38.95 40.19
C VAL A 35 -3.72 37.48 40.28
N LEU A 36 -3.34 37.00 41.47
CA LEU A 36 -3.02 35.58 41.68
C LEU A 36 -4.23 34.68 41.46
N GLU A 37 -5.40 35.07 41.93
CA GLU A 37 -6.63 34.30 41.75
C GLU A 37 -7.03 34.20 40.27
N ILE A 38 -7.00 35.32 39.53
CA ILE A 38 -7.26 35.34 38.08
C ILE A 38 -6.28 34.42 37.34
N ASN A 39 -4.99 34.48 37.67
CA ASN A 39 -3.98 33.64 37.04
C ASN A 39 -4.15 32.15 37.38
N LEU A 40 -4.49 31.82 38.62
CA LEU A 40 -4.73 30.43 39.04
C LEU A 40 -5.97 29.84 38.35
N GLN A 41 -7.05 30.63 38.21
CA GLN A 41 -8.23 30.22 37.44
C GLN A 41 -7.88 30.00 35.97
N GLY A 42 -7.15 30.95 35.35
CA GLY A 42 -6.70 30.82 33.96
C GLY A 42 -5.80 29.59 33.72
N LEU A 43 -4.92 29.26 34.67
CA LEU A 43 -4.11 28.05 34.62
C LEU A 43 -4.95 26.77 34.77
N ALA A 44 -5.89 26.73 35.72
CA ALA A 44 -6.78 25.58 35.90
C ALA A 44 -7.65 25.33 34.65
N GLU A 45 -8.14 26.40 34.01
CA GLU A 45 -8.84 26.31 32.74
C GLU A 45 -7.93 25.82 31.61
N SER A 46 -6.69 26.31 31.54
CA SER A 46 -5.71 25.89 30.54
C SER A 46 -5.35 24.41 30.69
N GLU A 47 -5.08 23.94 31.91
CA GLU A 47 -4.83 22.53 32.19
C GLU A 47 -6.01 21.65 31.80
N SER A 48 -7.23 22.08 32.13
CA SER A 48 -8.47 21.38 31.73
C SER A 48 -8.64 21.31 30.21
N LYS A 49 -8.41 22.43 29.50
CA LYS A 49 -8.46 22.48 28.03
C LYS A 49 -7.38 21.58 27.40
N ASN A 50 -6.16 21.60 27.94
CA ASN A 50 -5.07 20.77 27.48
C ASN A 50 -5.37 19.28 27.68
N GLY A 51 -5.89 18.89 28.85
CA GLY A 51 -6.31 17.51 29.11
C GLY A 51 -7.37 17.02 28.11
N LYS A 52 -8.36 17.87 27.79
CA LYS A 52 -9.37 17.57 26.76
C LYS A 52 -8.76 17.48 25.36
N ALA A 53 -7.82 18.36 25.01
CA ALA A 53 -7.14 18.34 23.72
C ALA A 53 -6.31 17.07 23.54
N LEU A 54 -5.59 16.64 24.59
CA LEU A 54 -4.84 15.39 24.59
C LEU A 54 -5.75 14.17 24.44
N ALA A 55 -6.87 14.13 25.15
CA ALA A 55 -7.84 13.05 25.03
C ALA A 55 -8.46 12.98 23.63
N ARG A 56 -8.74 14.12 23.00
CA ARG A 56 -9.19 14.18 21.60
C ARG A 56 -8.13 13.70 20.64
N LEU A 57 -6.88 14.15 20.80
CA LEU A 57 -5.77 13.70 19.98
C LEU A 57 -5.57 12.18 20.07
N GLU A 58 -5.65 11.61 21.28
CA GLU A 58 -5.57 10.16 21.47
C GLU A 58 -6.71 9.42 20.75
N ALA A 59 -7.93 9.95 20.82
CA ALA A 59 -9.08 9.39 20.12
C ALA A 59 -8.90 9.46 18.60
N ASP A 60 -8.51 10.62 18.06
CA ASP A 60 -8.28 10.84 16.64
C ASP A 60 -7.15 9.94 16.12
N MET A 61 -6.08 9.76 16.92
CA MET A 61 -4.99 8.84 16.58
C MET A 61 -5.48 7.39 16.54
N LYS A 62 -6.25 6.94 17.54
CA LYS A 62 -6.82 5.58 17.53
C LYS A 62 -7.73 5.35 16.34
N GLU A 63 -8.57 6.33 16.00
CA GLU A 63 -9.42 6.26 14.81
C GLU A 63 -8.58 6.22 13.52
N GLY A 64 -7.56 7.08 13.43
CA GLY A 64 -6.63 7.09 12.30
C GLY A 64 -5.92 5.75 12.09
N PHE A 65 -5.44 5.12 13.17
CA PHE A 65 -4.84 3.78 13.11
C PHE A 65 -5.85 2.73 12.65
N ALA A 66 -7.08 2.73 13.19
CA ALA A 66 -8.12 1.80 12.75
C ALA A 66 -8.47 1.96 11.25
N GLN A 67 -8.50 3.19 10.74
CA GLN A 67 -8.68 3.45 9.31
C GLN A 67 -7.51 2.95 8.47
N VAL A 68 -6.27 3.07 8.97
CA VAL A 68 -5.08 2.54 8.31
C VAL A 68 -5.14 1.01 8.24
N ASP A 69 -5.49 0.34 9.35
CA ASP A 69 -5.63 -1.12 9.39
C ASP A 69 -6.66 -1.62 8.36
N GLN A 70 -7.83 -0.98 8.29
CA GLN A 70 -8.85 -1.31 7.28
C GLN A 70 -8.37 -1.12 5.84
N ARG A 71 -7.50 -0.12 5.59
CA ARG A 71 -6.91 0.07 4.26
C ARG A 71 -5.90 -1.01 3.94
N PHE A 72 -5.10 -1.44 4.92
CA PHE A 72 -4.17 -2.56 4.76
C PHE A 72 -4.91 -3.87 4.46
N GLU A 73 -5.98 -4.18 5.18
CA GLU A 73 -6.81 -5.37 4.88
C GLU A 73 -7.35 -5.36 3.44
N LYS A 74 -7.80 -4.20 2.94
CA LYS A 74 -8.25 -4.06 1.54
C LYS A 74 -7.11 -4.24 0.54
N ILE A 75 -5.90 -3.80 0.89
CA ILE A 75 -4.70 -3.98 0.06
C ILE A 75 -4.37 -5.47 0.00
N ASP A 76 -4.36 -6.18 1.13
CA ASP A 76 -4.09 -7.61 1.20
C ASP A 76 -5.09 -8.42 0.37
N GLN A 77 -6.38 -8.07 0.43
CA GLN A 77 -7.40 -8.69 -0.42
C GLN A 77 -7.14 -8.48 -1.91
N ARG A 78 -6.68 -7.30 -2.32
CA ARG A 78 -6.33 -7.01 -3.72
C ARG A 78 -5.09 -7.79 -4.15
N PHE A 79 -4.08 -7.91 -3.28
CA PHE A 79 -2.90 -8.72 -3.56
C PHE A 79 -3.26 -10.20 -3.75
N ALA A 80 -4.11 -10.76 -2.87
CA ALA A 80 -4.60 -12.12 -3.04
C ALA A 80 -5.34 -12.33 -4.38
N GLN A 81 -6.14 -11.36 -4.83
CA GLN A 81 -6.77 -11.42 -6.16
C GLN A 81 -5.75 -11.33 -7.30
N VAL A 82 -4.70 -10.53 -7.15
CA VAL A 82 -3.60 -10.44 -8.12
C VAL A 82 -2.87 -11.78 -8.21
N ASP A 83 -2.55 -12.41 -7.09
CA ASP A 83 -1.90 -13.72 -7.04
C ASP A 83 -2.74 -14.79 -7.76
N GLN A 84 -4.05 -14.85 -7.50
CA GLN A 84 -4.96 -15.75 -8.22
C GLN A 84 -4.96 -15.52 -9.73
N ARG A 85 -4.92 -14.26 -10.18
CA ARG A 85 -4.84 -13.93 -11.61
C ARG A 85 -3.51 -14.37 -12.21
N PHE A 86 -2.40 -14.20 -11.49
CA PHE A 86 -1.09 -14.68 -11.94
C PHE A 86 -1.04 -16.20 -12.03
N GLU A 87 -1.62 -16.93 -11.08
CA GLU A 87 -1.75 -18.38 -11.17
C GLU A 87 -2.56 -18.82 -12.40
N GLN A 88 -3.67 -18.12 -12.68
CA GLN A 88 -4.47 -18.42 -13.87
C GLN A 88 -3.69 -18.16 -15.15
N ILE A 89 -3.00 -17.01 -15.24
CA ILE A 89 -2.13 -16.68 -16.38
C ILE A 89 -1.05 -17.76 -16.55
N ALA A 90 -0.42 -18.22 -15.47
CA ALA A 90 0.59 -19.27 -15.53
C ALA A 90 0.01 -20.58 -16.09
N LYS A 91 -1.21 -20.96 -15.71
CA LYS A 91 -1.91 -22.13 -16.27
C LYS A 91 -2.22 -21.95 -17.75
N ASP A 92 -2.72 -20.77 -18.14
CA ASP A 92 -3.07 -20.47 -19.53
C ASP A 92 -1.82 -20.51 -20.43
N PHE A 93 -0.69 -19.97 -19.95
CA PHE A 93 0.60 -20.05 -20.65
C PHE A 93 1.09 -21.49 -20.78
N ALA A 94 1.02 -22.29 -19.71
CA ALA A 94 1.41 -23.70 -19.77
C ALA A 94 0.53 -24.50 -20.74
N GLN A 95 -0.77 -24.16 -20.85
CA GLN A 95 -1.67 -24.78 -21.81
C GLN A 95 -1.37 -24.33 -23.24
N LEU A 96 -1.07 -23.04 -23.44
CA LEU A 96 -0.69 -22.50 -24.75
C LEU A 96 0.58 -23.20 -25.25
N ASP A 97 1.59 -23.34 -24.40
CA ASP A 97 2.87 -24.00 -24.71
C ASP A 97 2.64 -25.43 -25.21
N LYS A 98 1.88 -26.24 -24.46
CA LYS A 98 1.50 -27.60 -24.86
C LYS A 98 0.74 -27.64 -26.19
N ASN A 99 -0.19 -26.72 -26.39
CA ASN A 99 -0.95 -26.65 -27.63
C ASN A 99 -0.04 -26.28 -28.82
N MET A 100 0.94 -25.40 -28.62
CA MET A 100 1.92 -25.06 -29.65
C MET A 100 2.79 -26.25 -29.99
N ASP A 101 3.34 -26.95 -29.00
CA ASP A 101 4.14 -28.17 -29.20
C ASP A 101 3.38 -29.22 -30.03
N GLN A 102 2.11 -29.47 -29.68
CA GLN A 102 1.26 -30.39 -30.43
C GLN A 102 1.06 -29.96 -31.88
N ARG A 103 0.82 -28.67 -32.12
CA ARG A 103 0.66 -28.14 -33.48
C ARG A 103 1.96 -28.22 -34.28
N PHE A 104 3.11 -27.93 -33.67
CA PHE A 104 4.41 -28.07 -34.31
C PHE A 104 4.67 -29.53 -34.69
N ALA A 105 4.42 -30.48 -33.78
CA ALA A 105 4.57 -31.90 -34.07
C ALA A 105 3.66 -32.36 -35.23
N GLN A 106 2.41 -31.88 -35.29
CA GLN A 106 1.50 -32.16 -36.41
C GLN A 106 2.01 -31.56 -37.74
N VAL A 107 2.55 -30.34 -37.69
CA VAL A 107 3.15 -29.70 -38.88
C VAL A 107 4.36 -30.49 -39.36
N ASP A 108 5.25 -30.91 -38.47
CA ASP A 108 6.42 -31.74 -38.80
C ASP A 108 6.00 -33.06 -39.46
N GLN A 109 4.98 -33.72 -38.92
CA GLN A 109 4.44 -34.94 -39.51
C GLN A 109 3.94 -34.73 -40.94
N ARG A 110 3.18 -33.66 -41.18
CA ARG A 110 2.71 -33.30 -42.53
C ARG A 110 3.86 -32.98 -43.48
N PHE A 111 4.93 -32.34 -42.99
CA PHE A 111 6.12 -32.10 -43.80
C PHE A 111 6.83 -33.40 -44.19
N VAL A 112 6.91 -34.37 -43.29
CA VAL A 112 7.47 -35.70 -43.60
C VAL A 112 6.64 -36.41 -44.66
N GLU A 113 5.31 -36.38 -44.53
CA GLU A 113 4.39 -36.97 -45.51
C GLU A 113 4.54 -36.34 -46.90
N ILE A 114 4.50 -35.00 -46.98
CA ILE A 114 4.68 -34.26 -48.24
C ILE A 114 6.06 -34.56 -48.87
N LYS A 115 7.13 -34.65 -48.05
CA LYS A 115 8.46 -35.04 -48.56
C LYS A 115 8.44 -36.45 -49.15
N GLY A 116 7.75 -37.39 -48.51
CA GLY A 116 7.55 -38.75 -49.01
C GLY A 116 6.83 -38.78 -50.35
N GLU A 117 5.68 -38.09 -50.44
CA GLU A 117 4.91 -37.96 -51.68
C GLU A 117 5.74 -37.32 -52.81
N MET A 118 6.51 -36.28 -52.50
CA MET A 118 7.39 -35.62 -53.47
C MET A 118 8.50 -36.55 -53.97
N LEU A 119 9.08 -37.38 -53.09
CA LEU A 119 10.09 -38.36 -53.49
C LEU A 119 9.49 -39.42 -54.44
N LEU A 120 8.28 -39.91 -54.13
CA LEU A 120 7.56 -40.84 -55.00
C LEU A 120 7.28 -40.22 -56.37
N LEU A 121 6.78 -38.98 -56.40
CA LEU A 121 6.55 -38.25 -57.65
C LEU A 121 7.85 -38.09 -58.47
N LYS A 122 8.97 -37.75 -57.82
CA LYS A 122 10.29 -37.67 -58.49
C LYS A 122 10.70 -39.01 -59.11
N TRP A 123 10.49 -40.13 -58.41
CA TRP A 123 10.76 -41.46 -58.94
C TRP A 123 9.89 -41.82 -60.14
N MET A 124 8.58 -41.57 -60.05
CA MET A 124 7.65 -41.82 -61.16
C MET A 124 8.00 -41.00 -62.40
N PHE A 125 8.36 -39.73 -62.22
CA PHE A 125 8.78 -38.88 -63.32
C PHE A 125 10.07 -39.40 -63.98
N GLY A 126 11.04 -39.83 -63.18
CA GLY A 126 12.27 -40.46 -63.68
C GLY A 126 11.99 -41.73 -64.49
N ALA A 127 11.11 -42.61 -63.97
CA ALA A 127 10.70 -43.83 -64.68
C ALA A 127 9.97 -43.52 -66.00
N LEU A 128 9.08 -42.53 -66.01
CA LEU A 128 8.36 -42.09 -67.21
C LEU A 128 9.33 -41.53 -68.27
N VAL A 129 10.19 -40.59 -67.90
CA VAL A 129 11.19 -40.00 -68.81
C VAL A 129 12.13 -41.08 -69.35
N GLY A 130 12.62 -41.98 -68.50
CA GLY A 130 13.46 -43.10 -68.91
C GLY A 130 12.74 -44.04 -69.89
N GLY A 131 11.47 -44.38 -69.60
CA GLY A 131 10.64 -45.20 -70.47
C GLY A 131 10.42 -44.58 -71.85
N VAL A 132 10.08 -43.29 -71.91
CA VAL A 132 9.91 -42.56 -73.17
C VAL A 132 11.23 -42.53 -73.96
N THR A 133 12.35 -42.27 -73.29
CA THR A 133 13.67 -42.24 -73.94
C THR A 133 14.05 -43.59 -74.54
N ALA A 134 13.77 -44.69 -73.83
CA ALA A 134 14.02 -46.05 -74.34
C ALA A 134 13.16 -46.38 -75.57
N LEU A 135 11.90 -45.95 -75.59
CA LEU A 135 11.01 -46.12 -76.75
C LEU A 135 11.52 -45.35 -77.96
N ILE A 136 12.01 -44.12 -77.76
CA ILE A 136 12.64 -43.33 -78.83
C ILE A 136 13.86 -44.07 -79.37
N ILE A 137 14.79 -44.52 -78.52
CA ILE A 137 15.99 -45.25 -78.97
C ILE A 137 15.59 -46.47 -79.81
N LYS A 138 14.65 -47.29 -79.32
CA LYS A 138 14.15 -48.48 -80.02
C LYS A 138 13.43 -48.18 -81.35
N ALA A 139 12.86 -46.99 -81.50
CA ALA A 139 12.18 -46.60 -82.74
C ALA A 139 13.14 -46.12 -83.83
N PHE A 140 14.34 -45.66 -83.47
CA PHE A 140 15.31 -45.05 -84.38
C PHE A 140 16.60 -45.86 -84.59
N PHE A 141 16.86 -46.89 -83.78
CA PHE A 141 17.97 -47.83 -83.92
C PHE A 141 17.45 -49.27 -83.88
#